data_AF-A0A958FC53-F1
#
_entry.id   AF-A0A958FC53-F1
#
_cell.length_a   1.000
_cell.length_b   1.000
_cell.length_c   1.000
_cell.angle_alpha   90.00
_cell.angle_beta   90.00
_cell.angle_gamma   90.00
#
_symmetry.space_group_name_H-M   'P 1'
#
loop_
_entity.id
_entity.type
_entity.pdbx_description
1 polymer ?
#
loop_
_entity_poly.entity_id
_entity_poly.type
_entity_poly.pdbx_seq_one_letter_code
_entity_poly.pdbx_strand_id
1 'polypeptide(L)'
;ADLAPTAGEQRPYQARHRNSFHPERTGDLMLRLKEFYLSRSSMTGTTHGSTYDYDTHVPIVFSGPGISAGVYDQKVRTVDIAPTLAKLFGITPPEGIDGVALF
;
A
#
# COMPACT_ATOMS: atom_id res chain seq x y z
N ALA A 1 -1.13 -4.37 28.45
CA ALA A 1 -2.40 -5.11 28.37
C ALA A 1 -3.19 -4.52 27.23
N ASP A 2 -3.55 -5.35 26.24
CA ASP A 2 -4.69 -5.21 25.31
C ASP A 2 -4.34 -5.97 24.00
N LEU A 3 -4.68 -7.26 23.95
CA LEU A 3 -4.34 -8.17 22.83
C LEU A 3 -5.55 -8.95 22.31
N ALA A 4 -6.78 -8.52 22.59
CA ALA A 4 -7.95 -9.11 21.94
C ALA A 4 -8.80 -8.00 21.32
N PRO A 5 -8.99 -7.97 19.98
CA PRO A 5 -9.99 -7.11 19.40
C PRO A 5 -11.37 -7.45 19.96
N THR A 6 -12.18 -6.43 20.22
CA THR A 6 -13.62 -6.59 20.38
C THR A 6 -14.20 -7.04 19.03
N ALA A 7 -15.11 -8.00 19.04
CA ALA A 7 -15.74 -8.50 17.83
C ALA A 7 -16.40 -7.34 17.04
N GLY A 8 -16.00 -7.16 15.78
CA GLY A 8 -16.53 -6.12 14.89
C GLY A 8 -15.65 -4.89 14.69
N GLU A 9 -14.53 -4.74 15.41
CA GLU A 9 -13.60 -3.62 15.20
C GLU A 9 -12.78 -3.80 13.91
N GLN A 10 -13.09 -3.01 12.88
CA GLN A 10 -12.27 -2.93 11.67
C GLN A 10 -10.99 -2.16 11.98
N ARG A 11 -9.87 -2.87 12.02
CA ARG A 11 -8.58 -2.26 12.32
C ARG A 11 -7.94 -1.72 11.06
N PRO A 12 -7.30 -0.52 11.09
CA PRO A 12 -6.76 0.13 9.89
C PRO A 12 -5.80 -0.73 9.06
N TYR A 13 -5.09 -1.67 9.69
CA TYR A 13 -4.15 -2.59 9.03
C TYR A 13 -4.80 -3.81 8.37
N GLN A 14 -6.05 -4.18 8.73
CA GLN A 14 -6.70 -5.38 8.20
C GLN A 14 -6.91 -5.30 6.68
N ALA A 15 -7.28 -4.11 6.18
CA ALA A 15 -7.39 -3.89 4.75
C ALA A 15 -6.06 -4.09 4.02
N ARG A 16 -4.93 -3.66 4.61
CA ARG A 16 -3.59 -3.84 4.02
C ARG A 16 -3.20 -5.32 3.96
N HIS A 17 -3.47 -6.09 5.02
CA HIS A 17 -3.23 -7.53 5.03
C HIS A 17 -4.09 -8.26 4.00
N ARG A 18 -5.39 -7.93 3.92
CA ARG A 18 -6.31 -8.51 2.93
C ARG A 18 -5.86 -8.23 1.50
N ASN A 19 -5.42 -7.00 1.21
CA ASN A 19 -4.94 -6.61 -0.11
C ASN A 19 -3.58 -7.24 -0.48
N SER A 20 -2.89 -7.87 0.47
CA SER A 20 -1.64 -8.61 0.25
C SER A 20 -1.81 -10.12 0.41
N PHE A 21 -3.05 -10.61 0.55
CA PHE A 21 -3.37 -12.03 0.67
C PHE A 21 -3.51 -12.66 -0.72
N HIS A 22 -2.89 -13.82 -0.91
CA HIS A 22 -3.10 -14.67 -2.06
C HIS A 22 -3.46 -16.08 -1.58
N PRO A 23 -4.64 -16.62 -1.95
CA PRO A 23 -5.17 -17.87 -1.39
C PRO A 23 -4.20 -19.05 -1.40
N GLU A 24 -3.41 -19.17 -2.47
CA GLU A 24 -2.48 -20.30 -2.65
C GLU A 24 -1.05 -20.04 -2.14
N ARG A 25 -0.72 -18.81 -1.73
CA ARG A 25 0.68 -18.41 -1.44
C ARG A 25 0.86 -17.82 -0.04
N THR A 26 -0.21 -17.32 0.56
CA THR A 26 -0.16 -16.84 1.94
C THR A 26 -0.40 -18.00 2.88
N GLY A 27 0.45 -18.13 3.91
CA GLY A 27 0.21 -19.07 5.00
C GLY A 27 -1.04 -18.75 5.81
N ASP A 28 -1.44 -19.70 6.65
CA ASP A 28 -2.68 -19.63 7.44
C ASP A 28 -2.69 -18.50 8.48
N LEU A 29 -1.51 -18.01 8.85
CA LEU A 29 -1.32 -16.94 9.83
C LEU A 29 -0.45 -15.81 9.27
N MET A 30 -0.93 -14.58 9.42
CA MET A 30 -0.15 -13.37 9.20
C MET A 30 0.18 -12.73 10.55
N LEU A 31 1.48 -12.52 10.81
CA LEU A 31 1.95 -11.89 12.04
C LEU A 31 2.21 -10.40 11.82
N ARG A 32 1.80 -9.58 12.79
CA ARG A 32 2.15 -8.16 12.85
C ARG A 32 2.84 -7.84 14.16
N LEU A 33 4.05 -7.29 14.09
CA LEU A 33 4.74 -6.77 15.25
C LEU A 33 4.11 -5.44 15.73
N LYS A 34 4.41 -5.06 16.97
CA LYS A 34 4.07 -3.72 17.47
C LYS A 34 4.81 -2.65 16.68
N GLU A 35 4.29 -1.43 16.72
CA GLU A 35 4.89 -0.29 16.03
C GLU A 35 6.32 -0.06 16.51
N PHE A 36 7.21 0.27 15.57
CA PHE A 36 8.64 0.48 15.83
C PHE A 36 9.43 -0.77 16.26
N TYR A 37 8.86 -1.97 16.09
CA TYR A 37 9.61 -3.23 16.19
C TYR A 37 10.03 -3.72 14.80
N LEU A 38 11.29 -4.14 14.68
CA LEU A 38 11.86 -4.66 13.45
C LEU A 38 11.87 -6.20 13.46
N SER A 39 11.42 -6.80 12.36
CA SER A 39 11.71 -8.20 12.04
C SER A 39 13.06 -8.25 11.33
N ARG A 40 14.13 -8.59 12.06
CA ARG A 40 15.51 -8.46 11.57
C ARG A 40 16.25 -9.80 11.56
N SER A 41 17.00 -10.04 10.50
CA SER A 41 17.99 -11.13 10.39
C SER A 41 19.42 -10.69 10.73
N SER A 42 19.67 -9.37 10.78
CA SER A 42 20.95 -8.75 11.16
C SER A 42 20.82 -7.99 12.50
N MET A 43 21.95 -7.85 13.20
CA MET A 43 22.07 -7.01 14.40
C MET A 43 22.29 -5.52 14.10
N THR A 44 22.53 -5.16 12.84
CA THR A 44 22.78 -3.78 12.41
C THR A 44 21.83 -3.33 11.29
N GLY A 45 21.64 -2.02 11.15
CA GLY A 45 20.81 -1.42 10.11
C GLY A 45 19.31 -1.38 10.45
N THR A 46 18.49 -1.24 9.41
CA THR A 46 17.02 -1.21 9.50
C THR A 46 16.40 -2.09 8.41
N THR A 47 15.09 -2.27 8.45
CA THR A 47 14.32 -2.95 7.40
C THR A 47 12.92 -2.33 7.27
N HIS A 48 12.15 -2.79 6.28
CA HIS A 48 10.77 -2.38 6.01
C HIS A 48 9.89 -3.62 5.83
N GLY A 49 8.58 -3.42 5.72
CA GLY A 49 7.60 -4.48 5.45
C GLY A 49 6.51 -4.61 6.51
N SER A 50 6.53 -3.75 7.53
CA SER A 50 5.40 -3.59 8.42
C SER A 50 4.26 -2.85 7.72
N THR A 51 3.04 -2.97 8.24
CA THR A 51 1.87 -2.27 7.68
C THR A 51 1.69 -0.86 8.23
N TYR A 52 2.68 -0.31 8.94
CA TYR A 52 2.63 1.03 9.52
C TYR A 52 2.94 2.10 8.47
N ASP A 53 2.58 3.35 8.77
CA ASP A 53 2.68 4.43 7.78
C ASP A 53 4.13 4.73 7.37
N TYR A 54 5.10 4.58 8.28
CA TYR A 54 6.52 4.78 7.95
C TYR A 54 7.07 3.81 6.90
N ASP A 55 6.44 2.64 6.69
CA ASP A 55 6.85 1.65 5.67
C ASP A 55 6.00 1.72 4.39
N THR A 56 4.89 2.44 4.42
CA THR A 56 3.86 2.37 3.36
C THR A 56 3.55 3.72 2.72
N HIS A 57 3.91 4.82 3.37
CA HIS A 57 3.79 6.16 2.84
C HIS A 57 4.97 6.42 1.92
N VAL A 58 4.71 6.39 0.61
CA VAL A 58 5.73 6.59 -0.44
C VAL A 58 5.34 7.78 -1.33
N PRO A 59 6.32 8.55 -1.83
CA PRO A 59 6.05 9.63 -2.77
C PRO A 59 5.64 9.06 -4.13
N ILE A 60 4.66 9.69 -4.77
CA ILE A 60 4.30 9.46 -6.18
C ILE A 60 4.49 10.77 -6.92
N VAL A 61 5.32 10.78 -7.95
CA VAL A 61 5.64 11.97 -8.75
C VAL A 61 5.42 11.66 -10.22
N PHE A 62 4.58 12.44 -10.87
CA PHE A 62 4.39 12.45 -12.32
C PHE A 62 5.07 13.68 -12.90
N SER A 63 5.85 13.51 -13.98
CA SER A 63 6.53 14.60 -14.66
C SER A 63 6.62 14.31 -16.15
N GLY A 64 6.28 15.29 -16.98
CA GLY A 64 6.32 15.15 -18.44
C GLY A 64 5.35 16.08 -19.16
N PRO A 65 5.29 16.01 -20.51
CA PRO A 65 4.38 16.79 -21.31
C PRO A 65 2.92 16.53 -20.92
N GLY A 66 2.12 17.60 -20.82
CA GLY A 66 0.70 17.50 -20.50
C GLY A 66 0.38 17.28 -19.01
N ILE A 67 1.38 17.18 -18.12
CA ILE A 67 1.17 17.08 -16.67
C ILE A 67 1.26 18.48 -16.06
N SER A 68 0.18 18.95 -15.43
CA SER A 68 0.16 20.21 -14.70
C SER A 68 0.97 20.11 -13.41
N ALA A 69 1.82 21.10 -13.17
CA ALA A 69 2.55 21.21 -11.91
C ALA A 69 1.58 21.42 -10.73
N GLY A 70 1.80 20.69 -9.65
CA GLY A 70 0.99 20.77 -8.45
C GLY A 70 1.49 19.84 -7.36
N VAL A 71 1.06 20.13 -6.13
CA VAL A 71 1.22 19.24 -4.98
C VAL A 71 -0.18 18.90 -4.51
N TYR A 72 -0.46 17.61 -4.38
CA TYR A 72 -1.74 17.10 -3.95
C TYR A 72 -1.52 16.27 -2.68
N ASP A 73 -2.21 16.63 -1.62
CA ASP A 73 -2.14 15.99 -0.29
C ASP A 73 -3.21 14.90 -0.09
N GLN A 74 -4.07 14.71 -1.10
CA GLN A 74 -5.07 13.65 -1.11
C GLN A 74 -4.43 12.26 -1.02
N LYS A 75 -5.10 11.36 -0.31
CA LYS A 75 -4.65 9.97 -0.17
C LYS A 75 -4.84 9.22 -1.50
N VAL A 76 -3.73 8.71 -2.04
CA VAL A 76 -3.69 7.87 -3.25
C VAL A 76 -3.00 6.53 -2.95
N ARG A 77 -3.04 5.58 -3.90
CA ARG A 77 -2.41 4.27 -3.78
C ARG A 77 -1.41 4.05 -4.91
N THR A 78 -0.36 3.28 -4.67
CA THR A 78 0.63 2.95 -5.71
C THR A 78 0.02 2.21 -6.91
N VAL A 79 -1.05 1.43 -6.69
CA VAL A 79 -1.81 0.76 -7.76
C VAL A 79 -2.53 1.73 -8.71
N ASP A 80 -2.70 2.99 -8.32
CA ASP A 80 -3.32 4.04 -9.15
C ASP A 80 -2.36 4.56 -10.24
N ILE A 81 -1.06 4.26 -10.14
CA ILE A 81 -0.04 4.70 -11.12
C ILE A 81 -0.33 4.12 -12.51
N ALA A 82 -0.57 2.81 -12.60
CA ALA A 82 -0.80 2.13 -13.88
C ALA A 82 -2.00 2.68 -14.67
N PRO A 83 -3.22 2.80 -14.10
CA PRO A 83 -4.35 3.38 -14.83
C PRO A 83 -4.18 4.87 -15.14
N THR A 84 -3.44 5.61 -14.32
CA THR A 84 -3.10 7.03 -14.61
C THR A 84 -2.23 7.13 -15.87
N LEU A 85 -1.19 6.29 -15.98
CA LEU A 85 -0.35 6.24 -17.17
C LEU A 85 -1.11 5.73 -18.40
N ALA A 86 -1.95 4.71 -18.23
CA ALA A 86 -2.78 4.18 -19.31
C ALA A 86 -3.66 5.28 -19.91
N LYS A 87 -4.33 6.07 -19.06
CA LYS A 87 -5.13 7.22 -19.50
C LYS A 87 -4.28 8.29 -20.20
N LEU A 88 -3.10 8.62 -19.67
CA LEU A 88 -2.19 9.59 -20.29
C LEU A 88 -1.74 9.16 -21.70
N PHE A 89 -1.57 7.86 -21.93
CA PHE A 89 -1.16 7.30 -23.22
C PHE A 89 -2.32 6.86 -24.13
N GLY A 90 -3.57 7.06 -23.72
CA GLY A 90 -4.74 6.60 -24.50
C GLY A 90 -4.87 5.07 -24.58
N ILE A 91 -4.31 4.34 -23.62
CA ILE A 91 -4.37 2.88 -23.51
C ILE A 91 -5.53 2.49 -22.60
N THR A 92 -6.29 1.46 -22.99
CA THR A 92 -7.32 0.88 -22.10
C THR A 92 -6.63 0.03 -21.03
N PRO A 93 -6.80 0.31 -19.73
CA PRO A 93 -6.23 -0.53 -18.68
C PRO A 93 -6.89 -1.92 -18.69
N PRO A 94 -6.17 -2.97 -18.26
CA PRO A 94 -6.75 -4.30 -18.10
C PRO A 94 -7.95 -4.29 -17.15
N GLU A 95 -8.89 -5.20 -17.37
CA GLU A 95 -9.96 -5.44 -16.41
C GLU A 95 -9.42 -6.05 -15.11
N GLY A 96 -10.14 -5.83 -14.00
CA GLY A 96 -9.80 -6.44 -12.71
C GLY A 96 -8.63 -5.80 -11.95
N ILE A 97 -8.20 -4.60 -12.34
CA ILE A 97 -7.23 -3.82 -11.55
C ILE A 97 -7.92 -3.09 -10.39
N ASP A 98 -7.23 -2.94 -9.26
CA ASP A 98 -7.76 -2.20 -8.09
C ASP A 98 -7.61 -0.68 -8.20
N GLY A 99 -6.68 -0.23 -9.05
CA GLY A 99 -6.29 1.17 -9.20
C GLY A 99 -7.31 2.02 -9.96
N VAL A 100 -7.28 3.33 -9.73
CA VAL A 100 -8.05 4.32 -10.50
C VAL A 100 -7.13 5.41 -11.05
N ALA A 101 -7.46 5.97 -12.22
CA ALA A 101 -6.68 7.08 -12.78
C ALA A 101 -6.84 8.33 -11.92
N LEU A 102 -5.73 8.99 -11.60
CA LEU A 102 -5.70 10.14 -10.67
C LEU A 102 -6.07 11.47 -11.32
N PHE A 103 -5.88 11.61 -12.63
CA PHE A 103 -6.21 12.79 -13.42
C PHE A 103 -6.50 12.41 -14.87
#